data_AF-A0A174JHV6-F1
#
_entry.id   AF-A0A174JHV6-F1
#
_cell.length_a   1.000
_cell.length_b   1.000
_cell.length_c   1.000
_cell.angle_alpha   90.00
_cell.angle_beta   90.00
_cell.angle_gamma   90.00
#
_symmetry.space_group_name_H-M   'P 1'
#
loop_
_entity.id
_entity.type
_entity.pdbx_description
1 polymer ?
#
loop_
_entity_poly.entity_id
_entity_poly.type
_entity_poly.pdbx_seq_one_letter_code
_entity_poly.pdbx_strand_id
1 'polypeptide(L)'
;MTIGDYIKQCFSSFGDISDAGIEKFALELGLVPGSDADLESKKTVSDSVNKFMNKILMHPTSVSENGHSKSWGVDSLENYTKYMFKLYGITPDDETASLVGLSVIKDASNIW
;
A
#
# COMPACT_ATOMS: atom_id res chain seq x y z
N MET A 1 -13.83 -8.34 -16.59
CA MET A 1 -13.01 -7.87 -15.44
C MET A 1 -13.98 -7.27 -14.44
N THR A 2 -13.96 -7.79 -13.22
CA THR A 2 -14.75 -7.25 -12.12
C THR A 2 -14.01 -6.09 -11.45
N ILE A 3 -14.70 -5.32 -10.62
CA ILE A 3 -14.09 -4.24 -9.83
C ILE A 3 -13.00 -4.82 -8.91
N GLY A 4 -13.23 -5.98 -8.31
CA GLY A 4 -12.25 -6.65 -7.46
C GLY A 4 -10.97 -7.05 -8.20
N ASP A 5 -11.11 -7.57 -9.42
CA ASP A 5 -9.98 -7.91 -10.31
C ASP A 5 -9.18 -6.65 -10.68
N TYR A 6 -9.86 -5.53 -10.95
CA TYR A 6 -9.21 -4.26 -11.23
C TYR A 6 -8.49 -3.67 -10.02
N ILE A 7 -9.08 -3.75 -8.82
CA ILE A 7 -8.42 -3.37 -7.56
C ILE A 7 -7.13 -4.18 -7.42
N LYS A 8 -7.20 -5.52 -7.54
CA LYS A 8 -6.01 -6.38 -7.46
C LYS A 8 -4.93 -5.94 -8.44
N GLN A 9 -5.30 -5.67 -9.69
CA GLN A 9 -4.38 -5.21 -10.72
C GLN A 9 -3.72 -3.86 -10.38
N CYS A 10 -4.44 -2.92 -9.76
CA CYS A 10 -3.86 -1.65 -9.32
C CYS A 10 -2.85 -1.82 -8.19
N PHE A 11 -3.05 -2.80 -7.30
CA PHE A 11 -2.13 -3.11 -6.20
C PHE A 11 -0.90 -3.92 -6.65
N SER A 12 -1.02 -4.71 -7.73
CA SER A 12 0.06 -5.55 -8.27
C SER A 12 1.38 -4.83 -8.54
N SER A 13 1.36 -3.52 -8.80
CA SER A 13 2.58 -2.74 -9.04
C SER A 13 3.44 -2.53 -7.80
N PHE A 14 2.91 -2.78 -6.60
CA PHE A 14 3.63 -2.57 -5.34
C PHE A 14 3.45 -3.70 -4.30
N GLY A 15 2.55 -4.66 -4.56
CA GLY A 15 2.36 -5.84 -3.72
C GLY A 15 1.15 -6.69 -4.11
N ASP A 16 0.85 -7.69 -3.30
CA ASP A 16 -0.39 -8.46 -3.40
C ASP A 16 -1.37 -8.04 -2.31
N ILE A 17 -2.65 -7.92 -2.64
CA ILE A 17 -3.73 -7.57 -1.73
C ILE A 17 -4.65 -8.78 -1.53
N SER A 18 -4.96 -9.08 -0.27
CA SER A 18 -5.85 -10.18 0.09
C SER A 18 -7.29 -9.94 -0.39
N ASP A 19 -8.05 -11.00 -0.64
CA ASP A 19 -9.48 -10.90 -1.05
C ASP A 19 -10.32 -10.07 -0.07
N ALA A 20 -10.11 -10.25 1.24
CA ALA A 20 -10.77 -9.43 2.27
C ALA A 20 -10.37 -7.95 2.19
N GLY A 21 -9.14 -7.65 1.75
CA GLY A 21 -8.66 -6.30 1.47
C GLY A 21 -9.34 -5.69 0.27
N ILE A 22 -9.52 -6.47 -0.80
CA ILE A 22 -10.25 -6.07 -2.01
C ILE A 22 -11.71 -5.74 -1.66
N GLU A 23 -12.38 -6.61 -0.90
CA GLU A 23 -13.75 -6.38 -0.44
C GLU A 23 -13.85 -5.10 0.39
N LYS A 24 -12.95 -4.92 1.35
CA LYS A 24 -12.92 -3.74 2.20
C LYS A 24 -12.66 -2.46 1.41
N PHE A 25 -11.69 -2.48 0.50
CA PHE A 25 -11.35 -1.34 -0.33
C PHE A 25 -12.52 -0.97 -1.25
N ALA A 26 -13.16 -1.96 -1.89
CA ALA A 26 -14.36 -1.73 -2.69
C ALA A 26 -15.51 -1.14 -1.86
N LEU A 27 -15.73 -1.66 -0.64
CA LEU A 27 -16.77 -1.16 0.27
C LEU A 27 -16.55 0.30 0.65
N GLU A 28 -15.32 0.72 0.94
CA GLU A 28 -15.00 2.12 1.26
C GLU A 28 -15.23 3.08 0.08
N LEU A 29 -15.17 2.55 -1.15
CA LEU A 29 -15.51 3.30 -2.37
C LEU A 29 -17.00 3.24 -2.71
N GLY A 30 -17.81 2.52 -1.93
CA GLY A 30 -19.22 2.28 -2.23
C GLY A 30 -19.43 1.39 -3.45
N LEU A 31 -18.44 0.55 -3.78
CA LEU A 31 -18.44 -0.35 -4.93
C LEU A 31 -18.68 -1.81 -4.51
N VAL A 32 -19.20 -2.60 -5.44
CA VAL A 32 -19.38 -4.04 -5.26
C VAL A 32 -18.26 -4.77 -6.01
N PRO A 33 -17.36 -5.50 -5.33
CA PRO A 33 -16.17 -6.08 -5.96
C PRO A 33 -16.51 -7.13 -7.02
N GLY A 34 -17.66 -7.80 -6.90
CA GLY A 34 -18.14 -8.78 -7.88
C GLY A 34 -18.82 -8.17 -9.12
N SER A 35 -19.10 -6.86 -9.14
CA SER A 35 -19.71 -6.20 -10.29
C SER A 35 -18.69 -5.93 -11.41
N ASP A 36 -19.17 -5.81 -12.63
CA ASP A 36 -18.35 -5.41 -13.79
C ASP A 36 -17.73 -4.02 -13.61
N ALA A 37 -16.46 -3.89 -13.98
CA ALA A 37 -15.74 -2.63 -13.89
C ALA A 37 -16.00 -1.74 -15.12
N ASP A 38 -16.80 -0.69 -14.95
CA ASP A 38 -16.97 0.42 -15.91
C ASP A 38 -15.88 1.49 -15.75
N LEU A 39 -15.71 2.35 -16.76
CA LEU A 39 -14.81 3.50 -16.77
C LEU A 39 -14.91 4.36 -15.49
N GLU A 40 -16.11 4.64 -15.00
CA GLU A 40 -16.29 5.45 -13.78
C GLU A 40 -15.74 4.72 -12.55
N SER A 41 -16.09 3.46 -12.37
CA SER A 41 -15.60 2.63 -11.26
C SER A 41 -14.08 2.47 -11.29
N LYS A 42 -13.49 2.27 -12.47
CA LYS A 42 -12.04 2.18 -12.65
C LYS A 42 -11.36 3.48 -12.28
N LYS A 43 -11.88 4.63 -12.75
CA LYS A 43 -11.31 5.93 -12.42
C LYS A 43 -11.33 6.19 -10.91
N THR A 44 -12.43 5.84 -10.23
CA THR A 44 -12.57 5.96 -8.78
C THR A 44 -11.58 5.07 -8.02
N VAL A 45 -11.42 3.82 -8.46
CA VAL A 45 -10.42 2.89 -7.90
C VAL A 45 -9.01 3.43 -8.11
N SER A 46 -8.63 3.82 -9.33
CA SER A 46 -7.29 4.32 -9.62
C SER A 46 -6.96 5.58 -8.82
N ASP A 47 -7.89 6.52 -8.71
CA ASP A 47 -7.69 7.75 -7.93
C ASP A 47 -7.48 7.45 -6.44
N SER A 48 -8.24 6.49 -5.91
CA SER A 48 -8.15 6.08 -4.51
C SER A 48 -6.86 5.31 -4.21
N VAL A 49 -6.44 4.42 -5.09
CA VAL A 49 -5.14 3.75 -4.99
C VAL A 49 -4.00 4.75 -5.08
N ASN A 50 -4.08 5.71 -6.01
CA ASN A 50 -3.07 6.77 -6.12
C ASN A 50 -3.01 7.64 -4.85
N LYS A 51 -4.15 7.99 -4.25
CA LYS A 51 -4.20 8.70 -2.96
C LYS A 51 -3.61 7.89 -1.82
N PHE A 52 -3.93 6.59 -1.76
CA PHE A 52 -3.35 5.66 -0.80
C PHE A 52 -1.82 5.62 -0.93
N MET A 53 -1.31 5.45 -2.14
CA MET A 53 0.13 5.45 -2.43
C MET A 53 0.78 6.79 -2.12
N ASN A 54 0.19 7.91 -2.53
CA ASN A 54 0.71 9.23 -2.18
C ASN A 54 0.76 9.44 -0.67
N LYS A 55 -0.22 8.94 0.09
CA LYS A 55 -0.19 9.04 1.56
C LYS A 55 0.91 8.20 2.20
N ILE A 56 1.29 7.10 1.56
CA ILE A 56 2.40 6.26 2.01
C ILE A 56 3.75 6.88 1.60
N LEU A 57 3.84 7.46 0.40
CA LEU A 57 5.09 7.95 -0.21
C LEU A 57 5.43 9.41 0.13
N MET A 58 4.45 10.30 0.28
CA MET A 58 4.68 11.76 0.40
C MET A 58 5.03 12.23 1.82
N HIS A 59 5.09 11.35 2.83
CA HIS A 59 5.53 11.77 4.15
C HIS A 59 7.06 11.62 4.28
N PRO A 60 7.79 12.73 4.51
CA PRO A 60 9.17 12.89 4.09
C PRO A 60 10.15 12.03 4.90
N THR A 61 11.13 11.49 4.18
CA THR A 61 12.53 11.41 4.60
C THR A 61 12.97 12.80 5.05
N SER A 62 12.64 13.15 6.31
CA SER A 62 13.12 14.36 6.94
C SER A 62 14.62 14.17 7.25
N VAL A 63 15.46 14.34 6.24
CA VAL A 63 16.90 14.52 6.44
C VAL A 63 17.06 15.89 7.07
N SER A 64 17.25 15.92 8.40
CA SER A 64 17.74 17.13 9.06
C SER A 64 19.24 17.22 8.78
N GLU A 65 19.65 18.28 8.08
CA GLU A 65 21.05 18.66 7.83
C GLU A 65 21.81 19.04 9.13
N ASN A 66 21.18 18.89 10.30
CA ASN A 66 21.69 19.33 11.60
C ASN A 66 21.83 18.23 12.67
N GLY A 67 21.77 16.93 12.31
CA GLY A 67 22.18 15.87 13.24
C GLY A 67 21.32 15.72 14.50
N HIS A 68 20.12 16.30 14.54
CA HIS A 68 19.13 16.07 15.59
C HIS A 68 17.84 15.55 14.95
N SER A 69 17.72 14.22 14.90
CA SER A 69 16.51 13.53 14.45
C SER A 69 15.33 13.91 15.35
N LYS A 70 14.33 14.60 14.78
CA LYS A 70 12.99 14.58 15.36
C LYS A 70 12.38 13.19 15.12
N SER A 71 12.77 12.22 15.94
CA SER A 71 12.34 10.81 15.88
C SER A 71 10.88 10.55 16.28
N TRP A 72 9.98 11.53 16.12
CA TRP A 72 8.55 11.37 16.37
C TRP A 72 7.71 11.20 15.09
N GLY A 73 8.27 11.51 13.91
CA GLY A 73 7.55 11.44 12.64
C GLY A 73 7.72 10.13 11.86
N VAL A 74 8.91 9.53 11.90
CA VAL A 74 9.24 8.33 11.11
C VAL A 74 8.59 7.08 11.68
N ASP A 75 8.60 6.93 13.01
CA ASP A 75 8.02 5.77 13.70
C ASP A 75 6.49 5.70 13.56
N SER A 76 5.81 6.85 13.63
CA SER A 76 4.36 6.93 13.47
C SER A 76 3.91 6.62 12.03
N LEU A 77 4.73 6.99 11.03
CA LEU A 77 4.47 6.69 9.63
C LEU A 77 4.71 5.22 9.30
N GLU A 78 5.84 4.65 9.76
CA GLU A 78 6.12 3.23 9.60
C GLU A 78 5.00 2.40 10.24
N ASN A 79 4.56 2.77 11.45
CA ASN A 79 3.43 2.16 12.12
C ASN A 79 2.11 2.34 11.35
N TYR A 80 1.88 3.50 10.73
CA TYR A 80 0.70 3.73 9.88
C TYR A 80 0.73 2.84 8.63
N THR A 81 1.85 2.77 7.92
CA THR A 81 2.01 1.92 6.73
C THR A 81 1.85 0.45 7.11
N LYS A 82 2.48 -0.02 8.20
CA LYS A 82 2.30 -1.37 8.75
C LYS A 82 0.83 -1.65 9.10
N TYR A 83 0.15 -0.69 9.73
CA TYR A 83 -1.26 -0.81 10.06
C TYR A 83 -2.13 -0.94 8.81
N MET A 84 -1.92 -0.10 7.79
CA MET A 84 -2.68 -0.16 6.54
C MET A 84 -2.42 -1.47 5.79
N PHE A 85 -1.16 -1.92 5.71
CA PHE A 85 -0.83 -3.21 5.10
C PHE A 85 -1.51 -4.37 5.84
N LYS A 86 -1.52 -4.35 7.18
CA LYS A 86 -2.26 -5.33 7.98
C LYS A 86 -3.78 -5.24 7.76
N LEU A 87 -4.32 -4.03 7.62
CA LEU A 87 -5.75 -3.77 7.51
C LEU A 87 -6.35 -4.30 6.21
N TYR A 88 -5.62 -4.15 5.10
CA TYR A 88 -6.03 -4.62 3.77
C TYR A 88 -5.33 -5.94 3.38
N GLY A 89 -4.52 -6.53 4.26
CA GLY A 89 -3.76 -7.74 3.94
C GLY A 89 -2.86 -7.55 2.72
N ILE A 90 -2.17 -6.41 2.65
CA ILE A 90 -1.22 -6.09 1.58
C ILE A 90 0.14 -6.66 1.96
N THR A 91 0.69 -7.46 1.06
CA THR A 91 2.07 -7.95 1.12
C THR A 91 2.88 -7.13 0.12
N PRO A 92 3.69 -6.13 0.56
CA PRO A 92 4.50 -5.33 -0.34
C PRO A 92 5.61 -6.18 -0.97
N ASP A 93 6.00 -5.84 -2.19
CA ASP A 93 7.23 -6.37 -2.80
C ASP A 93 8.49 -5.75 -2.14
N ASP A 94 9.66 -6.37 -2.34
CA ASP A 94 10.95 -5.93 -1.81
C ASP A 94 11.28 -4.47 -2.13
N GLU A 95 10.96 -4.02 -3.35
CA GLU A 95 11.17 -2.62 -3.75
C GLU A 95 10.28 -1.67 -2.95
N THR A 96 8.98 -1.99 -2.86
CA THR A 96 8.01 -1.16 -2.13
C THR A 96 8.29 -1.14 -0.64
N ALA A 97 8.60 -2.30 -0.06
CA ALA A 97 8.96 -2.42 1.35
C ALA A 97 10.20 -1.58 1.68
N SER A 98 11.23 -1.61 0.83
CA SER A 98 12.42 -0.76 0.97
C SER A 98 12.07 0.73 0.89
N LEU A 99 11.20 1.11 -0.05
CA LEU A 99 10.82 2.50 -0.29
C LEU A 99 10.03 3.11 0.87
N VAL A 100 9.27 2.30 1.60
CA VAL A 100 8.45 2.71 2.75
C VAL A 100 9.12 2.46 4.10
N GLY A 101 10.41 2.11 4.10
CA GLY A 101 11.23 1.92 5.30
C GLY A 101 10.94 0.61 6.05
N LEU A 102 10.18 -0.32 5.48
CA LEU A 102 9.98 -1.63 6.07
C LEU A 102 11.26 -2.44 5.92
N SER A 103 11.82 -2.89 7.03
CA SER A 103 12.93 -3.84 7.02
C SER A 103 12.47 -5.15 6.38
N VAL A 104 12.90 -5.40 5.13
CA VAL A 104 12.75 -6.72 4.52
C VAL A 104 13.81 -7.62 5.11
N ILE A 105 13.42 -8.51 6.03
CA ILE A 105 14.30 -9.59 6.45
C ILE A 105 14.33 -10.60 5.30
N LYS A 106 15.29 -10.43 4.38
CA LYS A 106 15.65 -11.49 3.44
C LYS A 106 16.23 -12.63 4.26
N ASP A 107 15.49 -13.73 4.37
CA ASP A 107 16.00 -14.98 4.92
C ASP A 107 17.25 -15.37 4.11
N ALA A 108 18.43 -15.19 4.72
CA ALA A 108 19.73 -15.48 4.15
C ALA A 108 20.05 -16.99 4.14
N SER A 109 19.05 -17.87 4.31
CA SER A 109 19.27 -19.32 4.38
C SER A 109 19.58 -19.96 3.01
N ASN A 110 19.76 -19.15 1.95
CA ASN A 110 20.07 -19.63 0.60
C ASN A 110 21.30 -18.95 -0.05
N ILE A 111 22.19 -18.37 0.75
CA ILE A 111 23.56 -18.07 0.32
C ILE A 111 24.46 -19.20 0.83
N TRP A 112 24.68 -20.14 -0.08
CA TRP A 112 25.58 -21.28 -0.01
C TRP A 112 27.05 -20.85 -0.05
#